data_AF-A0AAW9KJG2-F1
#
_entry.id   AF-A0AAW9KJG2-F1
#
_cell.length_a   1.000
_cell.length_b   1.000
_cell.length_c   1.000
_cell.angle_alpha   90.00
_cell.angle_beta   90.00
_cell.angle_gamma   90.00
#
_symmetry.space_group_name_H-M   'P 1'
#
loop_
_entity.id
_entity.type
_entity.pdbx_description
1 polymer ?
#
loop_
_entity_poly.entity_id
_entity_poly.type
_entity_poly.pdbx_seq_one_letter_code
_entity_poly.pdbx_strand_id
1 'polypeptide(L)'
;MTHTTTRTTETTTNEELDTLATTGDLRPIGAPDGGGDLPDEAALRAVFTGGRPNLGHTHATGRGASTRRQVRLPEHTNTALDTYAKTHGLTPSAVIRDALNAYLTNHQSTPTT
;
A
#
# COMPACT_ATOMS: atom_id res chain seq x y z
N MET A 1 -18.92 -38.93 4.87
CA MET A 1 -19.63 -38.02 5.79
C MET A 1 -19.81 -36.70 5.06
N THR A 2 -21.05 -36.25 4.87
CA THR A 2 -21.36 -34.95 4.27
C THR A 2 -21.45 -33.92 5.38
N HIS A 3 -20.52 -32.97 5.45
CA HIS A 3 -20.56 -31.89 6.44
C HIS A 3 -21.50 -30.78 5.93
N THR A 4 -22.54 -30.48 6.71
CA THR A 4 -23.49 -29.39 6.40
C THR A 4 -22.89 -28.08 6.89
N THR A 5 -22.27 -27.35 5.99
CA THR A 5 -21.61 -26.08 6.31
C THR A 5 -22.62 -24.93 6.45
N THR A 6 -22.59 -24.23 7.58
CA THR A 6 -23.58 -23.18 7.90
C THR A 6 -23.09 -21.80 7.45
N ARG A 7 -23.96 -21.01 6.81
CA ARG A 7 -23.66 -19.64 6.38
C ARG A 7 -23.96 -18.65 7.51
N THR A 8 -22.92 -18.03 8.03
CA THR A 8 -22.96 -16.90 8.96
C THR A 8 -23.71 -15.69 8.37
N THR A 9 -24.45 -14.97 9.19
CA THR A 9 -25.14 -13.71 8.83
C THR A 9 -24.55 -12.53 9.60
N GLU A 10 -24.93 -11.31 9.25
CA GLU A 10 -24.46 -10.08 9.92
C GLU A 10 -24.84 -10.00 11.43
N THR A 11 -25.69 -10.90 11.90
CA THR A 11 -26.16 -10.99 13.29
C THR A 11 -25.52 -12.13 14.09
N THR A 12 -24.65 -12.94 13.49
CA THR A 12 -23.99 -14.04 14.22
C THR A 12 -23.00 -13.46 15.22
N THR A 13 -23.09 -13.91 16.47
CA THR A 13 -22.25 -13.46 17.57
C THR A 13 -20.89 -14.16 17.59
N ASN A 14 -19.90 -13.57 18.28
CA ASN A 14 -18.55 -14.17 18.37
C ASN A 14 -18.55 -15.53 19.08
N GLU A 15 -19.43 -15.73 20.06
CA GLU A 15 -19.55 -16.99 20.79
C GLU A 15 -20.09 -18.13 19.90
N GLU A 16 -21.06 -17.80 19.04
CA GLU A 16 -21.55 -18.71 18.01
C GLU A 16 -20.46 -19.03 16.97
N LEU A 17 -19.65 -18.04 16.58
CA LEU A 17 -18.51 -18.24 15.69
C LEU A 17 -17.45 -19.18 16.29
N ASP A 18 -17.12 -19.01 17.58
CA ASP A 18 -16.16 -19.88 18.27
C ASP A 18 -16.66 -21.33 18.35
N THR A 19 -17.96 -21.52 18.56
CA THR A 19 -18.59 -22.85 18.58
C THR A 19 -18.53 -23.51 17.21
N LEU A 20 -18.83 -22.77 16.14
CA LEU A 20 -18.73 -23.25 14.77
C LEU A 20 -17.27 -23.55 14.37
N ALA A 21 -16.31 -22.74 14.83
CA ALA A 21 -14.89 -22.96 14.62
C ALA A 21 -14.41 -24.26 15.29
N THR A 22 -14.83 -24.47 16.54
CA THR A 22 -14.50 -25.67 17.32
C THR A 22 -15.08 -26.93 16.70
N THR A 23 -16.29 -26.85 16.14
CA THR A 23 -16.99 -27.99 15.52
C THR A 23 -16.56 -28.21 14.07
N GLY A 24 -15.90 -27.23 13.44
CA GLY A 24 -15.45 -27.30 12.05
C GLY A 24 -16.55 -26.99 11.02
N ASP A 25 -17.64 -26.36 11.44
CA ASP A 25 -18.83 -26.12 10.60
C ASP A 25 -18.81 -24.75 9.89
N LEU A 26 -17.73 -23.99 10.06
CA LEU A 26 -17.53 -22.71 9.38
C LEU A 26 -17.44 -22.88 7.87
N ARG A 27 -18.08 -21.95 7.16
CA ARG A 27 -18.01 -21.92 5.69
C ARG A 27 -16.66 -21.44 5.19
N PRO A 28 -15.94 -22.23 4.37
CA PRO A 28 -14.73 -21.75 3.71
C PRO A 28 -15.09 -20.63 2.73
N ILE A 29 -14.32 -19.54 2.77
CA ILE A 29 -14.48 -18.38 1.88
C ILE A 29 -13.94 -18.67 0.47
N GLY A 30 -13.17 -19.75 0.32
CA GLY A 30 -12.57 -20.24 -0.93
C GLY A 30 -11.31 -21.01 -0.61
N ALA A 31 -10.81 -21.79 -1.56
CA ALA A 31 -9.41 -22.23 -1.49
C ALA A 31 -8.53 -21.00 -1.77
N PRO A 32 -7.44 -20.76 -1.01
CA PRO A 32 -6.43 -19.82 -1.47
C PRO A 32 -5.91 -20.28 -2.84
N ASP A 33 -5.41 -19.37 -3.67
CA ASP A 33 -4.85 -19.67 -5.01
C ASP A 33 -3.63 -20.63 -4.99
N GLY A 34 -3.34 -21.26 -3.86
CA GLY A 34 -2.23 -22.17 -3.63
C GLY A 34 -1.04 -21.45 -3.03
N GLY A 35 -0.71 -21.77 -1.79
CA GLY A 35 0.70 -21.76 -1.38
C GLY A 35 1.29 -23.01 -2.00
N GLY A 36 2.15 -22.86 -3.02
CA GLY A 36 2.84 -23.98 -3.66
C GLY A 36 3.64 -24.81 -2.64
N ASP A 37 4.35 -25.82 -3.13
CA ASP A 37 5.17 -26.68 -2.26
C ASP A 37 6.01 -25.85 -1.29
N LEU A 38 5.95 -26.22 0.00
CA LEU A 38 6.77 -25.58 1.01
C LEU A 38 8.23 -25.74 0.56
N PRO A 39 8.97 -24.63 0.38
CA PRO A 39 10.38 -24.72 0.02
C PRO A 39 11.10 -25.52 1.10
N ASP A 40 12.15 -26.25 0.71
CA ASP A 40 12.99 -26.92 1.69
C ASP A 40 13.59 -25.90 2.69
N GLU A 41 14.01 -26.38 3.86
CA GLU A 41 14.49 -25.50 4.94
C GLU A 41 15.69 -24.65 4.49
N ALA A 42 16.49 -25.14 3.54
CA ALA A 42 17.62 -24.42 2.97
C ALA A 42 17.16 -23.25 2.09
N ALA A 43 16.13 -23.44 1.26
CA ALA A 43 15.50 -22.43 0.44
C ALA A 43 14.77 -21.39 1.30
N LEU A 44 14.07 -21.82 2.36
CA LEU A 44 13.49 -20.89 3.35
C LEU A 44 14.58 -20.04 3.99
N ARG A 45 15.65 -20.67 4.48
CA ARG A 45 16.76 -19.94 5.09
C ARG A 45 17.41 -18.99 4.10
N ALA A 46 17.55 -19.34 2.83
CA ALA A 46 18.09 -18.42 1.82
C ALA A 46 17.23 -17.16 1.63
N VAL A 47 15.89 -17.29 1.69
CA VAL A 47 14.97 -16.15 1.65
C VAL A 47 15.11 -15.27 2.90
N PHE A 48 15.25 -15.87 4.09
CA PHE A 48 15.35 -15.11 5.35
C PHE A 48 16.77 -14.61 5.67
N THR A 49 17.82 -15.20 5.10
CA THR A 49 19.22 -14.80 5.26
C THR A 49 19.74 -13.91 4.13
N GLY A 50 19.06 -13.87 2.99
CA GLY A 50 19.38 -13.04 1.82
C GLY A 50 19.14 -11.53 1.99
N GLY A 51 18.82 -11.07 3.21
CA GLY A 51 18.49 -9.67 3.50
C GLY A 51 17.11 -9.25 3.00
N ARG A 52 16.69 -8.03 3.35
CA ARG A 52 15.43 -7.44 2.84
C ARG A 52 15.44 -7.50 1.31
N PRO A 53 14.35 -7.93 0.66
CA PRO A 53 14.24 -7.84 -0.80
C PRO A 53 14.43 -6.38 -1.21
N ASN A 54 15.60 -6.08 -1.76
CA ASN A 54 15.83 -4.82 -2.44
C ASN A 54 15.13 -4.93 -3.79
N LEU A 55 14.19 -4.04 -4.06
CA LEU A 55 13.76 -3.74 -5.41
C LEU A 55 15.03 -3.32 -6.17
N GLY A 56 15.65 -4.27 -6.87
CA GLY A 56 16.89 -4.05 -7.61
C GLY A 56 16.74 -2.89 -8.58
N HIS A 57 17.85 -2.36 -9.09
CA HIS A 57 17.87 -1.17 -9.96
C HIS A 57 16.91 -1.25 -11.18
N THR A 58 16.57 -2.47 -11.62
CA THR A 58 15.58 -2.78 -12.66
C THR A 58 14.11 -2.65 -12.23
N HIS A 59 13.80 -2.81 -10.94
CA HIS A 59 12.47 -2.62 -10.34
C HIS A 59 12.38 -1.36 -9.46
N ALA A 60 13.50 -0.67 -9.25
CA ALA A 60 13.55 0.62 -8.59
C ALA A 60 12.91 1.67 -9.52
N THR A 61 11.60 1.88 -9.38
CA THR A 61 10.88 2.96 -10.07
C THR A 61 11.26 4.37 -9.56
N GLY A 62 12.29 4.49 -8.69
CA GLY A 62 12.77 5.75 -8.15
C GLY A 62 14.25 5.73 -7.80
N ARG A 63 14.95 6.80 -8.18
CA ARG A 63 16.35 7.09 -7.87
C ARG A 63 16.52 7.35 -6.35
N GLY A 64 16.59 6.30 -5.54
CA GLY A 64 16.74 6.40 -4.08
C GLY A 64 15.60 7.14 -3.37
N ALA A 65 15.67 7.23 -2.04
CA ALA A 65 14.75 8.06 -1.27
C ALA A 65 14.94 9.53 -1.67
N SER A 66 13.90 10.17 -2.18
CA SER A 66 13.93 11.59 -2.52
C SER A 66 14.29 12.43 -1.27
N THR A 67 15.27 13.31 -1.38
CA THR A 67 15.66 14.20 -0.28
C THR A 67 14.48 15.05 0.17
N ARG A 68 14.16 15.01 1.46
CA ARG A 68 13.07 15.80 2.05
C ARG A 68 13.45 17.27 2.11
N ARG A 69 12.52 18.15 1.71
CA ARG A 69 12.60 19.60 1.90
C ARG A 69 11.37 20.05 2.69
N GLN A 70 11.57 20.73 3.82
CA GLN A 70 10.48 21.20 4.67
C GLN A 70 10.23 22.70 4.43
N VAL A 71 8.96 23.08 4.28
CA VAL A 71 8.53 24.47 4.10
C VAL A 71 7.39 24.74 5.08
N ARG A 72 7.40 25.91 5.71
CA ARG A 72 6.26 26.38 6.51
C ARG A 72 5.28 27.09 5.58
N LEU A 73 4.07 26.55 5.49
CA LEU A 73 2.98 27.16 4.73
C LEU A 73 2.04 27.89 5.70
N PRO A 74 1.50 29.05 5.31
CA PRO A 74 0.35 29.63 5.98
C PRO A 74 -0.82 28.62 6.02
N GLU A 75 -1.62 28.67 7.08
CA GLU A 75 -2.74 27.73 7.29
C GLU A 75 -3.67 27.66 6.08
N HIS A 76 -4.14 28.81 5.60
CA HIS A 76 -5.04 28.89 4.45
C HIS A 76 -4.46 28.21 3.19
N THR A 77 -3.15 28.32 2.96
CA THR A 77 -2.47 27.69 1.82
C THR A 77 -2.40 26.18 2.00
N ASN A 78 -2.13 25.71 3.21
CA ASN A 78 -2.09 24.28 3.51
C ASN A 78 -3.49 23.64 3.35
N THR A 79 -4.53 24.30 3.87
CA THR A 79 -5.92 23.84 3.71
C THR A 79 -6.34 23.81 2.24
N ALA A 80 -5.95 24.82 1.45
CA ALA A 80 -6.23 24.85 0.02
C ALA A 80 -5.52 23.70 -0.72
N LEU A 81 -4.26 23.41 -0.36
CA LEU A 81 -3.49 22.29 -0.90
C LEU A 81 -4.15 20.94 -0.59
N ASP A 82 -4.56 20.72 0.66
CA ASP A 82 -5.22 19.48 1.09
C ASP A 82 -6.57 19.29 0.36
N THR A 83 -7.34 20.37 0.22
CA THR A 83 -8.63 20.37 -0.50
C THR A 83 -8.44 20.05 -1.98
N TYR A 84 -7.45 20.67 -2.62
CA TYR A 84 -7.14 20.43 -4.02
C TYR A 84 -6.68 18.97 -4.23
N ALA A 85 -5.73 18.50 -3.41
CA ALA A 85 -5.23 17.13 -3.49
C ALA A 85 -6.36 16.11 -3.36
N LYS A 86 -7.27 16.31 -2.39
CA LYS A 86 -8.43 15.44 -2.19
C LYS A 86 -9.39 15.44 -3.38
N THR A 87 -9.73 16.63 -3.90
CA THR A 87 -10.65 16.79 -5.05
C THR A 87 -10.13 16.07 -6.30
N HIS A 88 -8.82 16.10 -6.50
CA HIS A 88 -8.17 15.52 -7.68
C HIS A 88 -7.62 14.11 -7.46
N GLY A 89 -7.83 13.49 -6.29
CA GLY A 89 -7.31 12.16 -5.99
C GLY A 89 -5.77 12.09 -5.95
N LEU A 90 -5.12 13.20 -5.64
CA LEU A 90 -3.66 13.34 -5.58
C LEU A 90 -3.18 13.40 -4.13
N THR A 91 -1.86 13.24 -3.95
CA THR A 91 -1.22 13.55 -2.67
C THR A 91 -0.71 14.99 -2.65
N PRO A 92 -0.69 15.68 -1.49
CA PRO A 92 -0.12 17.02 -1.38
C PRO A 92 1.31 17.12 -1.95
N SER A 93 2.13 16.09 -1.72
CA SER A 93 3.49 16.03 -2.27
C SER A 93 3.55 15.91 -3.80
N ALA A 94 2.56 15.25 -4.43
CA ALA A 94 2.47 15.19 -5.89
C ALA A 94 2.13 16.56 -6.48
N VAL A 95 1.16 17.26 -5.87
CA VAL A 95 0.76 18.61 -6.28
C VAL A 95 1.91 19.60 -6.12
N ILE A 96 2.62 19.58 -4.99
CA ILE A 96 3.79 20.44 -4.76
C ILE A 96 4.89 20.17 -5.80
N ARG A 97 5.15 18.88 -6.10
CA ARG A 97 6.17 18.50 -7.09
C ARG A 97 5.83 19.02 -8.48
N ASP A 98 4.59 18.84 -8.91
CA ASP A 98 4.12 19.28 -10.22
C ASP A 98 4.17 20.82 -10.34
N ALA A 99 3.64 21.52 -9.34
CA ALA A 99 3.68 22.98 -9.26
C ALA A 99 5.13 23.52 -9.31
N LEU A 100 6.05 22.89 -8.58
CA LEU A 100 7.46 23.28 -8.57
C LEU A 100 8.13 23.03 -9.93
N ASN A 101 7.85 21.89 -10.57
CA ASN A 101 8.37 21.57 -11.89
C ASN A 101 7.88 22.58 -12.94
N ALA A 102 6.59 22.92 -12.92
CA ALA A 102 6.02 23.93 -13.80
C ALA A 102 6.65 25.31 -13.57
N TYR A 103 6.78 25.72 -12.30
CA TYR A 103 7.42 26.98 -11.94
C TYR A 103 8.86 27.06 -12.47
N LEU A 104 9.68 26.04 -12.21
CA LEU A 104 11.07 26.01 -12.64
C LEU A 104 11.21 25.96 -14.16
N THR A 105 10.38 25.18 -14.86
CA THR A 105 10.40 25.11 -16.33
C THR A 105 10.10 26.46 -16.96
N ASN A 106 9.10 27.16 -16.43
CA ASN A 106 8.69 28.48 -16.90
C ASN A 106 9.77 29.55 -16.64
N HIS A 107 10.50 29.46 -15.53
CA HIS A 107 11.51 30.46 -15.14
C HIS A 107 12.93 30.13 -15.61
N GLN A 108 13.20 28.92 -16.09
CA GLN A 108 14.44 28.57 -16.80
C GLN A 108 14.37 28.95 -18.29
N SER A 109 13.17 29.20 -18.81
CA SER A 109 12.93 29.53 -20.22
C SER A 109 13.03 31.04 -20.52
N THR A 110 13.35 31.89 -19.54
CA THR A 110 13.74 33.28 -19.79
C THR A 110 15.24 33.36 -20.03
N PRO A 111 15.72 33.44 -21.29
CA PRO A 111 17.12 33.76 -21.55
C PRO A 111 17.36 35.20 -21.10
N THR A 112 18.33 35.38 -20.22
CA THR A 112 18.94 36.69 -19.93
C THR A 112 19.38 37.32 -21.26
N THR A 113 18.80 38.47 -21.60
CA THR A 113 19.38 39.41 -22.57
C THR A 113 20.31 40.35 -21.83
#